data_AF-A0A8T4DCD3-F1
#
_entry.id   AF-A0A8T4DCD3-F1
#
_cell.length_a   1.000
_cell.length_b   1.000
_cell.length_c   1.000
_cell.angle_alpha   90.00
_cell.angle_beta   90.00
_cell.angle_gamma   90.00
#
_symmetry.space_group_name_H-M   'P 1'
#
loop_
_entity.id
_entity.type
_entity.pdbx_description
1 polymer ?
#
loop_
_entity_poly.entity_id
_entity_poly.type
_entity_poly.pdbx_seq_one_letter_code
_entity_poly.pdbx_strand_id
1 'polypeptide(L)'
;MSREMQWTIKGPSSQPGPSSRKVALFLSALILLSFFVILLSTPVLAHPPSQMALTYDVDTQMLAVSIIHSVSDPRSHYVEKVEITKNGEPLLTKEYTNQPSTSTFSYTYAIAANIGDELEVTAYCSLYGSIQTQLTVTTSQSSTTSTAEESSTATAQSSTSGTAQPSATPTAEATPTATAQPSPTPEPSQPSATPTAEATPTATAQPSPSPETPGFEVLFALIGVCVALYLSRR
;
A
#
# COMPACT_ATOMS: atom_id res chain seq x y z
N MET A 1 49.77 -5.12 -86.02
CA MET A 1 48.30 -5.09 -85.97
C MET A 1 47.87 -5.26 -84.52
N SER A 2 47.89 -4.18 -83.74
CA SER A 2 47.57 -4.19 -82.30
C SER A 2 46.05 -4.06 -82.14
N ARG A 3 45.42 -5.06 -81.53
CA ARG A 3 44.00 -5.02 -81.18
C ARG A 3 43.86 -4.42 -79.79
N GLU A 4 43.31 -3.22 -79.71
CA GLU A 4 42.89 -2.59 -78.45
C GLU A 4 41.69 -3.36 -77.90
N MET A 5 41.83 -3.90 -76.69
CA MET A 5 40.72 -4.51 -75.94
C MET A 5 40.08 -3.44 -75.07
N GLN A 6 38.90 -2.97 -75.49
CA GLN A 6 38.09 -2.06 -74.68
C GLN A 6 37.40 -2.84 -73.55
N TRP A 7 37.80 -2.57 -72.31
CA TRP A 7 37.15 -3.10 -71.12
C TRP A 7 36.03 -2.15 -70.69
N THR A 8 34.78 -2.56 -70.86
CA THR A 8 33.60 -1.81 -70.37
C THR A 8 33.40 -2.10 -68.89
N ILE A 9 33.64 -1.10 -68.03
CA ILE A 9 33.31 -1.16 -66.61
C ILE A 9 31.79 -1.03 -66.46
N LYS A 10 31.12 -2.11 -66.07
CA LYS A 10 29.71 -2.12 -65.70
C LYS A 10 29.56 -1.32 -64.40
N GLY A 11 29.03 -0.09 -64.48
CA GLY A 11 28.80 0.77 -63.32
C GLY A 11 27.84 0.15 -62.29
N PRO A 12 27.91 0.57 -61.02
CA PRO A 12 27.12 -0.02 -59.94
C PRO A 12 25.62 0.19 -60.17
N SER A 13 24.88 -0.91 -60.15
CA SER A 13 23.42 -0.91 -60.29
C SER A 13 22.79 -0.14 -59.12
N SER A 14 22.16 0.99 -59.43
CA SER A 14 21.34 1.75 -58.48
C SER A 14 20.09 0.95 -58.13
N GLN A 15 20.10 0.32 -56.95
CA GLN A 15 18.90 -0.28 -56.38
C GLN A 15 17.90 0.84 -56.03
N PRO A 16 16.62 0.75 -56.44
CA PRO A 16 15.63 1.77 -56.12
C PRO A 16 15.38 1.76 -54.60
N GLY A 17 15.67 2.89 -53.95
CA GLY A 17 15.35 3.09 -52.53
C GLY A 17 13.85 2.90 -52.27
N PRO A 18 13.46 2.51 -51.04
CA PRO A 18 12.06 2.29 -50.71
C PRO A 18 11.25 3.54 -51.03
N SER A 19 10.20 3.37 -51.86
CA SER A 19 9.33 4.46 -52.30
C SER A 19 8.84 5.25 -51.09
N SER A 20 8.96 6.59 -51.11
CA SER A 20 8.65 7.47 -49.97
C SER A 20 7.26 7.26 -49.37
N ARG A 21 6.31 6.69 -50.15
CA ARG A 21 4.97 6.27 -49.69
C ARG A 21 5.00 5.13 -48.66
N LYS A 22 5.87 4.12 -48.84
CA LYS A 22 6.02 2.99 -47.90
C LYS A 22 6.66 3.43 -46.59
N VAL A 23 7.62 4.35 -46.67
CA VAL A 23 8.25 4.97 -45.48
C VAL A 23 7.23 5.79 -44.69
N ALA A 24 6.42 6.61 -45.36
CA ALA A 24 5.37 7.40 -44.70
C ALA A 24 4.29 6.54 -44.02
N LEU A 25 3.84 5.47 -44.66
CA LEU A 25 2.86 4.53 -44.07
C LEU A 25 3.43 3.80 -42.85
N PHE A 26 4.71 3.40 -42.91
CA PHE A 26 5.37 2.75 -41.79
C PHE A 26 5.53 3.67 -40.58
N LEU A 27 5.92 4.94 -40.80
CA LEU A 27 6.01 5.94 -39.74
C LEU A 27 4.63 6.27 -39.14
N SER A 28 3.60 6.39 -39.97
CA SER A 28 2.23 6.61 -39.49
C SER A 28 1.71 5.43 -38.65
N ALA A 29 2.01 4.19 -39.05
CA ALA A 29 1.64 3.00 -38.28
C ALA A 29 2.36 2.95 -36.92
N LEU A 30 3.63 3.33 -36.86
CA LEU A 30 4.38 3.42 -35.59
C LEU A 30 3.82 4.50 -34.66
N ILE A 31 3.43 5.66 -35.20
CA ILE A 31 2.80 6.73 -34.41
C ILE A 31 1.45 6.27 -33.87
N LEU A 32 0.62 5.62 -34.69
CA LEU A 32 -0.68 5.10 -34.25
C LEU A 32 -0.55 3.98 -33.22
N LEU A 33 0.44 3.08 -33.38
CA LEU A 33 0.72 2.02 -32.42
C LEU A 33 1.21 2.60 -31.09
N SER A 34 2.11 3.59 -31.13
CA SER A 34 2.59 4.31 -29.94
C SER A 34 1.42 4.99 -29.21
N PHE A 35 0.54 5.67 -29.95
CA PHE A 35 -0.65 6.30 -29.39
C PHE A 35 -1.58 5.26 -28.75
N PHE A 36 -1.82 4.12 -29.42
CA PHE A 36 -2.64 3.03 -28.92
C PHE A 36 -2.07 2.39 -27.63
N VAL A 37 -0.75 2.25 -27.51
CA VAL A 37 -0.10 1.76 -26.29
C VAL A 37 -0.28 2.75 -25.13
N ILE A 38 -0.20 4.06 -25.38
CA ILE A 38 -0.43 5.09 -24.34
C ILE A 38 -1.89 5.07 -23.87
N LEU A 39 -2.84 4.81 -24.76
CA LEU A 39 -4.27 4.68 -24.45
C LEU A 39 -4.61 3.45 -23.57
N LEU A 40 -3.74 2.43 -23.54
CA LEU A 40 -3.92 1.21 -22.73
C LEU A 40 -3.38 1.33 -21.30
N SER A 41 -2.69 2.43 -20.96
CA SER A 41 -2.23 2.68 -19.59
C SER A 41 -3.40 3.07 -18.69
N THR A 42 -4.09 2.09 -18.13
CA THR A 42 -5.04 2.36 -17.04
C THR A 42 -4.27 2.76 -15.79
N PRO A 43 -4.57 3.90 -15.15
CA PRO A 43 -4.00 4.20 -13.83
C PRO A 43 -4.44 3.10 -12.87
N VAL A 44 -3.46 2.38 -12.30
CA VAL A 44 -3.74 1.48 -11.19
C VAL A 44 -4.02 2.37 -9.99
N LEU A 45 -5.31 2.60 -9.71
CA LEU A 45 -5.75 3.24 -8.48
C LEU A 45 -5.49 2.26 -7.32
N ALA A 46 -4.26 2.25 -6.82
CA ALA A 46 -4.01 1.66 -5.52
C ALA A 46 -4.69 2.53 -4.47
N HIS A 47 -5.72 1.97 -3.84
CA HIS A 47 -6.52 2.66 -2.85
C HIS A 47 -5.71 2.79 -1.56
N PRO A 48 -5.54 4.00 -1.00
CA PRO A 48 -5.02 4.12 0.35
C PRO A 48 -5.98 3.42 1.34
N PRO A 49 -5.52 3.12 2.57
CA PRO A 49 -6.43 2.73 3.64
C PRO A 49 -7.55 3.77 3.75
N SER A 50 -8.79 3.31 3.86
CA SER A 50 -9.97 4.16 3.69
C SER A 50 -10.37 4.90 4.96
N GLN A 51 -10.12 4.29 6.13
CA GLN A 51 -10.45 4.84 7.44
C GLN A 51 -9.47 4.32 8.49
N MET A 52 -9.24 5.14 9.52
CA MET A 52 -8.49 4.78 10.71
C MET A 52 -9.19 5.36 11.94
N ALA A 53 -9.29 4.56 12.99
CA ALA A 53 -9.80 4.96 14.29
C ALA A 53 -8.74 4.66 15.35
N LEU A 54 -8.53 5.62 16.24
CA LEU A 54 -7.56 5.55 17.32
C LEU A 54 -8.28 5.53 18.66
N THR A 55 -7.88 4.62 19.54
CA THR A 55 -8.31 4.61 20.94
C THR A 55 -7.08 4.42 21.81
N TYR A 56 -7.01 5.15 22.92
CA TYR A 56 -5.88 5.07 23.83
C TYR A 56 -6.35 4.75 25.25
N ASP A 57 -5.70 3.76 25.84
CA ASP A 57 -5.90 3.37 27.23
C ASP A 57 -4.74 3.92 28.08
N VAL A 58 -5.08 4.88 28.94
CA VAL A 58 -4.10 5.59 29.79
C VAL A 58 -3.54 4.68 30.89
N ASP A 59 -4.33 3.73 31.38
CA ASP A 59 -3.96 2.85 32.49
C ASP A 59 -2.94 1.80 32.03
N THR A 60 -3.13 1.26 30.82
CA THR A 60 -2.25 0.27 30.21
C THR A 60 -1.20 0.86 29.27
N GLN A 61 -1.30 2.15 28.95
CA GLN A 61 -0.44 2.87 27.99
C GLN A 61 -0.45 2.21 26.60
N MET A 62 -1.63 1.77 26.17
CA MET A 62 -1.83 1.06 24.90
C MET A 62 -2.61 1.92 23.91
N LEU A 63 -2.01 2.14 22.74
CA LEU A 63 -2.68 2.72 21.58
C LEU A 63 -3.21 1.58 20.69
N ALA A 64 -4.52 1.51 20.52
CA ALA A 64 -5.14 0.66 19.51
C ALA A 64 -5.45 1.47 18.25
N VAL A 65 -5.01 0.93 17.11
CA VAL A 65 -5.12 1.53 15.78
C VAL A 65 -5.96 0.59 14.94
N SER A 66 -7.24 0.93 14.73
CA SER A 66 -8.15 0.19 13.87
C SER A 66 -8.15 0.78 12.46
N ILE A 67 -7.92 -0.05 11.45
CA ILE A 67 -7.73 0.37 10.06
C ILE A 67 -8.70 -0.39 9.18
N ILE A 68 -9.34 0.31 8.23
CA ILE A 68 -10.13 -0.30 7.16
C ILE A 68 -9.35 -0.18 5.85
N HIS A 69 -8.78 -1.29 5.38
CA HIS A 69 -8.08 -1.37 4.10
C HIS A 69 -8.55 -2.61 3.32
N SER A 70 -9.51 -2.39 2.43
CA SER A 70 -10.11 -3.45 1.63
C SER A 70 -9.22 -3.83 0.45
N VAL A 71 -8.73 -5.07 0.45
CA VAL A 71 -7.77 -5.59 -0.54
C VAL A 71 -8.17 -6.99 -1.01
N SER A 72 -7.74 -7.37 -2.21
CA SER A 72 -8.00 -8.71 -2.75
C SER A 72 -7.09 -9.78 -2.16
N ASP A 73 -5.80 -9.45 -1.94
CA ASP A 73 -4.81 -10.34 -1.32
C ASP A 73 -3.97 -9.55 -0.30
N PRO A 74 -4.06 -9.87 1.00
CA PRO A 74 -3.38 -9.16 2.07
C PRO A 74 -1.87 -9.45 2.15
N ARG A 75 -1.30 -10.24 1.23
CA ARG A 75 0.14 -10.50 1.11
C ARG A 75 0.81 -9.72 -0.02
N SER A 76 0.05 -9.26 -1.00
CA SER A 76 0.56 -8.47 -2.14
C SER A 76 0.12 -7.02 -2.14
N HIS A 77 -0.99 -6.71 -1.46
CA HIS A 77 -1.51 -5.36 -1.26
C HIS A 77 -1.92 -5.24 0.20
N TYR A 78 -1.15 -4.50 1.00
CA TYR A 78 -1.35 -4.45 2.44
C TYR A 78 -0.92 -3.10 3.04
N VAL A 79 -1.26 -2.84 4.29
CA VAL A 79 -0.63 -1.76 5.08
C VAL A 79 0.80 -2.17 5.43
N GLU A 80 1.79 -1.59 4.75
CA GLU A 80 3.20 -1.95 4.91
C GLU A 80 3.88 -1.26 6.09
N LYS A 81 3.39 -0.09 6.49
CA LYS A 81 4.05 0.73 7.50
C LYS A 81 3.02 1.51 8.30
N VAL A 82 3.23 1.55 9.61
CA VAL A 82 2.53 2.45 10.54
C VAL A 82 3.57 3.30 11.24
N GLU A 83 3.44 4.61 11.13
CA GLU A 83 4.27 5.60 11.83
C GLU A 83 3.43 6.29 12.89
N ILE A 84 4.04 6.50 14.05
CA ILE A 84 3.43 7.16 15.20
C ILE A 84 4.35 8.30 15.60
N THR A 85 3.82 9.50 15.67
CA THR A 85 4.49 10.66 16.28
C THR A 85 3.77 11.05 17.56
N LYS A 86 4.51 11.68 18.47
CA LYS A 86 3.96 12.26 19.70
C LYS A 86 4.37 13.72 19.79
N ASN A 87 3.39 14.61 19.87
CA ASN A 87 3.59 16.05 19.89
C ASN A 87 4.46 16.54 18.70
N GLY A 88 4.25 15.94 17.52
CA GLY A 88 5.00 16.25 16.30
C GLY A 88 6.37 15.56 16.16
N GLU A 89 6.86 14.89 17.20
CA GLU A 89 8.15 14.18 17.17
C GLU A 89 7.98 12.69 16.81
N PRO A 90 8.77 12.13 15.89
CA PRO A 90 8.70 10.70 15.55
C PRO A 90 8.94 9.82 16.77
N LEU A 91 8.01 8.91 17.05
CA LEU A 91 8.07 8.03 18.22
C LEU A 91 8.27 6.55 17.85
N LEU A 92 7.53 6.04 16.86
CA LEU A 92 7.62 4.65 16.43
C LEU A 92 7.36 4.53 14.94
N THR A 93 8.14 3.68 14.27
CA THR A 93 7.84 3.17 12.93
C THR A 93 7.76 1.65 13.00
N LYS A 94 6.65 1.09 12.53
CA LYS A 94 6.44 -0.36 12.46
C LYS A 94 6.15 -0.78 11.03
N GLU A 95 7.00 -1.67 10.52
CA GLU A 95 6.85 -2.28 9.21
C GLU A 95 6.15 -3.64 9.28
N TYR A 96 5.47 -3.98 8.20
CA TYR A 96 4.69 -5.20 8.00
C TYR A 96 4.99 -5.79 6.62
N THR A 97 4.73 -7.07 6.44
CA THR A 97 4.87 -7.78 5.15
C THR A 97 3.55 -8.37 4.66
N ASN A 98 2.49 -8.19 5.45
CA ASN A 98 1.11 -8.59 5.17
C ASN A 98 0.17 -7.88 6.16
N GLN A 99 -1.13 -7.84 5.86
CA GLN A 99 -2.15 -7.40 6.82
C GLN A 99 -3.00 -8.57 7.37
N PRO A 100 -3.57 -8.48 8.58
CA PRO A 100 -4.26 -9.59 9.23
C PRO A 100 -5.55 -10.07 8.54
N SER A 101 -6.25 -9.17 7.84
CA SER A 101 -7.52 -9.46 7.17
C SER A 101 -7.58 -8.74 5.83
N THR A 102 -8.53 -9.09 4.97
CA THR A 102 -8.75 -8.41 3.68
C THR A 102 -9.51 -7.08 3.80
N SER A 103 -9.86 -6.64 5.01
CA SER A 103 -10.67 -5.43 5.22
C SER A 103 -10.31 -4.73 6.53
N THR A 104 -11.12 -4.86 7.57
CA THR A 104 -10.88 -4.21 8.88
C THR A 104 -9.97 -5.07 9.76
N PHE A 105 -8.99 -4.43 10.39
CA PHE A 105 -8.10 -5.05 11.38
C PHE A 105 -7.60 -4.01 12.36
N SER A 106 -6.95 -4.44 13.45
CA SER A 106 -6.37 -3.55 14.44
C SER A 106 -4.97 -3.96 14.84
N TYR A 107 -4.12 -2.96 15.08
CA TYR A 107 -2.82 -3.11 15.71
C TYR A 107 -2.82 -2.44 17.08
N THR A 108 -2.02 -2.96 18.00
CA THR A 108 -1.88 -2.40 19.35
C THR A 108 -0.41 -2.12 19.64
N TYR A 109 -0.14 -0.93 20.16
CA TYR A 109 1.21 -0.45 20.45
C TYR A 109 1.30 0.02 21.90
N ALA A 110 2.34 -0.41 22.61
CA ALA A 110 2.66 0.13 23.92
C ALA A 110 3.33 1.50 23.73
N ILE A 111 2.59 2.58 23.98
CA ILE A 111 2.99 3.95 23.71
C ILE A 111 2.85 4.75 25.00
N ALA A 112 3.99 5.19 25.55
CA ALA A 112 3.99 6.02 26.74
C ALA A 112 3.54 7.46 26.41
N ALA A 113 2.35 7.86 26.88
CA ALA A 113 1.77 9.19 26.66
C ALA A 113 0.98 9.66 27.88
N ASN A 114 1.09 10.96 28.14
CA ASN A 114 0.37 11.63 29.22
C ASN A 114 -0.92 12.26 28.68
N ILE A 115 -1.87 12.51 29.58
CA ILE A 115 -3.07 13.30 29.24
C ILE A 115 -2.64 14.65 28.67
N GLY A 116 -3.21 15.00 27.52
CA GLY A 116 -2.87 16.20 26.75
C GLY A 116 -1.80 16.00 25.66
N ASP A 117 -1.06 14.88 25.66
CA ASP A 117 -0.20 14.55 24.53
C ASP A 117 -1.05 14.29 23.27
N GLU A 118 -0.53 14.71 22.11
CA GLU A 118 -1.11 14.45 20.80
C GLU A 118 -0.36 13.28 20.14
N LEU A 119 -1.09 12.22 19.82
CA LEU A 119 -0.59 11.08 19.06
C LEU A 119 -1.10 11.19 17.63
N GLU A 120 -0.20 11.26 16.67
CA GLU A 120 -0.53 11.19 15.24
C GLU A 120 -0.07 9.85 14.68
N VAL A 121 -0.97 9.15 13.98
CA VAL A 121 -0.70 7.86 13.37
C VAL A 121 -0.90 7.98 11.87
N THR A 122 0.09 7.53 11.10
CA THR A 122 0.02 7.45 9.64
C THR A 122 0.21 6.00 9.19
N ALA A 123 -0.73 5.47 8.42
CA ALA A 123 -0.63 4.14 7.81
C ALA A 123 -0.42 4.23 6.31
N TYR A 124 0.55 3.48 5.80
CA TYR A 124 0.97 3.47 4.40
C TYR A 124 0.61 2.14 3.75
N CYS A 125 0.07 2.21 2.54
CA CYS A 125 -0.19 1.05 1.70
C CYS A 125 1.06 0.66 0.91
N SER A 126 1.30 -0.65 0.76
CA SER A 126 2.44 -1.24 0.03
C SER A 126 2.48 -0.92 -1.45
N LEU A 127 1.36 -0.48 -2.03
CA LEU A 127 1.27 -0.11 -3.45
C LEU A 127 1.31 1.40 -3.62
N TYR A 128 0.45 2.12 -2.90
CA TYR A 128 0.37 3.58 -2.98
C TYR A 128 -0.54 4.18 -1.91
N GLY A 129 -0.17 5.37 -1.43
CA GLY A 129 -1.01 6.22 -0.61
C GLY A 129 -0.95 5.92 0.89
N SER A 130 -1.55 6.81 1.67
CA SER A 130 -1.59 6.72 3.12
C SER A 130 -2.84 7.39 3.69
N ILE A 131 -3.14 7.11 4.96
CA ILE A 131 -4.10 7.85 5.76
C ILE A 131 -3.43 8.27 7.07
N GLN A 132 -3.83 9.42 7.60
CA GLN A 132 -3.34 9.96 8.85
C GLN A 132 -4.51 10.27 9.79
N THR A 133 -4.34 10.04 11.08
CA THR A 133 -5.34 10.36 12.11
C THR A 133 -4.63 10.79 13.39
N GLN A 134 -5.22 11.73 14.11
CA GLN A 134 -4.68 12.26 15.38
C GLN A 134 -5.62 11.93 16.53
N LEU A 135 -5.04 11.77 17.72
CA LEU A 135 -5.74 11.56 18.98
C LEU A 135 -5.04 12.34 20.08
N THR A 136 -5.76 13.25 20.73
CA THR A 136 -5.32 13.84 22.00
C THR A 136 -5.68 12.88 23.14
N VAL A 137 -4.69 12.53 23.98
CA VAL A 137 -4.90 11.64 25.12
C VAL A 137 -5.78 12.33 26.16
N THR A 138 -6.93 11.73 26.48
CA THR A 138 -7.89 12.24 27.48
C THR A 138 -8.31 11.14 28.43
N THR A 139 -8.89 11.52 29.58
CA THR A 139 -9.30 10.59 30.64
C THR A 139 -10.58 9.80 30.36
N SER A 140 -11.26 10.03 29.22
CA SER A 140 -12.64 9.56 28.99
C SER A 140 -12.80 8.42 27.97
N GLN A 141 -11.73 7.72 27.59
CA GLN A 141 -11.80 6.59 26.64
C GLN A 141 -11.40 5.22 27.23
N SER A 142 -11.37 5.08 28.56
CA SER A 142 -11.26 3.77 29.20
C SER A 142 -12.66 3.17 29.43
N SER A 143 -13.00 2.13 28.65
CA SER A 143 -14.09 1.17 28.88
C SER A 143 -15.55 1.70 28.97
N THR A 144 -16.30 1.63 27.86
CA THR A 144 -17.77 1.50 27.94
C THR A 144 -18.15 0.02 27.93
N THR A 145 -18.05 -0.62 29.09
CA THR A 145 -18.76 -1.86 29.37
C THR A 145 -20.25 -1.52 29.47
N SER A 146 -21.02 -2.02 28.51
CA SER A 146 -22.48 -2.00 28.55
C SER A 146 -22.97 -2.92 29.67
N THR A 147 -23.44 -2.32 30.77
CA THR A 147 -24.34 -2.95 31.76
C THR A 147 -25.42 -1.94 32.11
N ALA A 148 -26.65 -2.45 32.14
CA ALA A 148 -27.94 -1.77 32.11
C ALA A 148 -28.38 -1.14 33.45
N GLU A 149 -29.62 -0.61 33.41
CA GLU A 149 -30.54 -0.18 34.50
C GLU A 149 -30.40 1.29 34.96
N GLU A 150 -31.44 2.09 35.22
CA GLU A 150 -32.92 1.98 35.22
C GLU A 150 -33.48 3.41 35.53
N SER A 151 -34.81 3.63 35.36
CA SER A 151 -35.63 4.72 35.93
C SER A 151 -35.89 5.93 35.01
N SER A 152 -37.10 6.47 34.78
CA SER A 152 -38.48 6.30 35.29
C SER A 152 -39.43 7.09 34.33
N THR A 153 -40.54 6.52 33.84
CA THR A 153 -41.94 6.68 34.31
C THR A 153 -42.82 7.77 33.62
N ALA A 154 -43.87 7.29 32.93
CA ALA A 154 -45.22 7.85 32.65
C ALA A 154 -45.39 9.22 31.94
N THR A 155 -46.21 9.36 30.89
CA THR A 155 -47.69 9.31 30.94
C THR A 155 -48.34 9.18 29.55
N ALA A 156 -49.52 8.56 29.53
CA ALA A 156 -50.33 8.05 28.42
C ALA A 156 -50.97 9.06 27.45
N GLN A 157 -51.30 8.60 26.23
CA GLN A 157 -52.66 8.72 25.68
C GLN A 157 -52.93 7.79 24.48
N SER A 158 -54.06 7.09 24.57
CA SER A 158 -54.66 6.15 23.62
C SER A 158 -55.02 6.76 22.25
N SER A 159 -54.91 5.96 21.19
CA SER A 159 -55.92 5.90 20.11
C SER A 159 -55.91 4.51 19.45
N THR A 160 -57.06 3.88 19.48
CA THR A 160 -57.47 2.58 18.93
C THR A 160 -57.51 2.55 17.40
N SER A 161 -57.19 1.38 16.80
CA SER A 161 -58.09 0.58 15.94
C SER A 161 -57.32 -0.25 14.90
N GLY A 162 -57.65 -1.54 14.74
CA GLY A 162 -57.48 -2.23 13.45
C GLY A 162 -56.88 -3.64 13.43
N THR A 163 -57.68 -4.62 13.87
CA THR A 163 -57.90 -5.92 13.17
C THR A 163 -56.85 -7.05 13.21
N ALA A 164 -57.34 -8.21 13.65
CA ALA A 164 -56.68 -9.50 13.88
C ALA A 164 -56.35 -10.32 12.61
N GLN A 165 -55.35 -11.23 12.67
CA GLN A 165 -55.45 -12.71 12.46
C GLN A 165 -54.05 -13.39 12.33
N PRO A 166 -53.88 -14.73 12.43
CA PRO A 166 -53.01 -15.30 13.46
C PRO A 166 -51.88 -16.25 12.95
N SER A 167 -51.04 -16.65 13.91
CA SER A 167 -50.51 -18.01 14.09
C SER A 167 -49.45 -18.56 13.12
N ALA A 168 -48.21 -18.59 13.60
CA ALA A 168 -47.35 -19.78 13.48
C ALA A 168 -46.46 -19.92 14.73
N THR A 169 -46.73 -21.02 15.43
CA THR A 169 -46.05 -21.69 16.54
C THR A 169 -44.51 -21.59 16.58
N PRO A 170 -43.89 -21.38 17.75
CA PRO A 170 -42.47 -21.57 17.98
C PRO A 170 -42.17 -23.05 18.27
N THR A 171 -41.21 -23.64 17.56
CA THR A 171 -40.57 -24.90 17.98
C THR A 171 -39.22 -24.56 18.57
N ALA A 172 -39.14 -24.62 19.89
CA ALA A 172 -37.89 -24.69 20.61
C ALA A 172 -37.43 -26.15 20.61
N GLU A 173 -36.23 -26.40 20.08
CA GLU A 173 -35.49 -27.63 20.36
C GLU A 173 -34.14 -27.22 20.93
N ALA A 174 -34.02 -27.35 22.25
CA ALA A 174 -32.75 -27.39 22.93
C ALA A 174 -32.38 -28.87 23.10
N THR A 175 -31.10 -29.22 22.89
CA THR A 175 -30.34 -30.12 23.77
C THR A 175 -28.86 -30.13 23.33
N PRO A 176 -27.91 -30.14 24.28
CA PRO A 176 -26.50 -29.81 24.06
C PRO A 176 -25.63 -31.07 23.91
N THR A 177 -24.35 -30.92 23.59
CA THR A 177 -23.23 -31.59 24.31
C THR A 177 -21.89 -31.10 23.78
N ALA A 178 -21.01 -30.79 24.74
CA ALA A 178 -19.66 -30.27 24.59
C ALA A 178 -18.67 -31.25 23.96
N THR A 179 -17.61 -30.72 23.34
CA THR A 179 -16.25 -31.25 23.52
C THR A 179 -15.27 -30.08 23.40
N ALA A 180 -14.80 -29.62 24.56
CA ALA A 180 -13.63 -28.77 24.66
C ALA A 180 -12.40 -29.60 24.31
N GLN A 181 -11.69 -29.22 23.26
CA GLN A 181 -10.36 -29.75 22.94
C GLN A 181 -9.32 -28.74 23.43
N PRO A 182 -8.33 -29.13 24.25
CA PRO A 182 -7.38 -28.21 24.81
C PRO A 182 -6.38 -27.66 23.76
N SER A 183 -6.06 -26.40 24.00
CA SER A 183 -5.02 -25.55 23.40
C SER A 183 -3.66 -26.23 23.17
N PRO A 184 -2.99 -26.00 22.02
CA PRO A 184 -1.55 -25.87 21.99
C PRO A 184 -1.15 -24.41 22.20
N THR A 185 -0.54 -24.17 23.35
CA THR A 185 0.30 -23.02 23.69
C THR A 185 1.23 -22.64 22.53
N PRO A 186 1.17 -21.43 21.95
CA PRO A 186 2.30 -20.90 21.21
C PRO A 186 3.36 -20.47 22.22
N GLU A 187 4.40 -21.29 22.27
CA GLU A 187 5.69 -21.05 22.90
C GLU A 187 6.26 -19.67 22.51
N PRO A 188 6.54 -18.77 23.47
CA PRO A 188 7.27 -17.56 23.18
C PRO A 188 8.75 -17.92 22.96
N SER A 189 9.16 -17.95 21.69
CA SER A 189 10.56 -17.99 21.30
C SER A 189 11.24 -16.68 21.71
N GLN A 190 11.73 -16.65 22.94
CA GLN A 190 12.61 -15.61 23.47
C GLN A 190 14.06 -15.99 23.14
N PRO A 191 14.77 -15.30 22.24
CA PRO A 191 16.22 -15.38 22.23
C PRO A 191 16.78 -14.58 23.42
N SER A 192 17.27 -15.32 24.41
CA SER A 192 18.20 -14.84 25.43
C SER A 192 19.53 -14.50 24.76
N ALA A 193 19.81 -13.21 24.56
CA ALA A 193 21.15 -12.73 24.28
C ALA A 193 21.73 -12.11 25.55
N THR A 194 22.65 -12.85 26.16
CA THR A 194 23.58 -12.43 27.20
C THR A 194 24.34 -11.17 26.77
N PRO A 195 24.44 -10.11 27.59
CA PRO A 195 25.38 -9.04 27.35
C PRO A 195 26.80 -9.53 27.68
N THR A 196 27.59 -9.86 26.67
CA THR A 196 29.04 -9.99 26.79
C THR A 196 29.67 -8.63 26.58
N ALA A 197 30.34 -8.14 27.60
CA ALA A 197 31.11 -6.91 27.57
C ALA A 197 32.36 -7.05 26.68
N GLU A 198 32.69 -5.92 26.04
CA GLU A 198 34.05 -5.39 25.85
C GLU A 198 34.97 -6.06 24.79
N ALA A 199 35.10 -5.36 23.66
CA ALA A 199 36.38 -5.21 22.97
C ALA A 199 36.43 -3.84 22.23
N THR A 200 37.31 -2.98 22.73
CA THR A 200 38.20 -2.00 22.03
C THR A 200 37.72 -1.31 20.73
N PRO A 201 37.69 0.04 20.69
CA PRO A 201 37.36 0.78 19.48
C PRO A 201 38.48 0.69 18.45
N THR A 202 38.20 0.07 17.31
CA THR A 202 39.04 0.18 16.10
C THR A 202 38.48 1.30 15.23
N ALA A 203 39.23 2.40 15.11
CA ALA A 203 38.96 3.44 14.13
C ALA A 203 39.13 2.87 12.72
N THR A 204 38.11 2.89 11.86
CA THR A 204 38.28 2.63 10.42
C THR A 204 37.18 3.28 9.57
N ALA A 205 37.67 4.05 8.59
CA ALA A 205 37.15 4.40 7.28
C ALA A 205 35.85 5.25 7.16
N GLN A 206 36.11 6.49 6.74
CA GLN A 206 35.27 7.40 5.97
C GLN A 206 34.32 6.69 4.98
N PRO A 207 33.03 7.08 4.92
CA PRO A 207 32.09 6.50 3.97
C PRO A 207 32.50 6.84 2.53
N SER A 208 32.57 5.79 1.71
CA SER A 208 32.71 5.88 0.26
C SER A 208 31.43 6.51 -0.33
N PRO A 209 31.52 7.47 -1.27
CA PRO A 209 30.33 8.03 -1.91
C PRO A 209 29.60 6.94 -2.69
N SER A 210 28.32 6.75 -2.36
CA SER A 210 27.42 5.82 -3.04
C SER A 210 27.32 6.22 -4.52
N PRO A 211 27.45 5.29 -5.49
CA PRO A 211 27.36 5.62 -6.90
C PRO A 211 25.92 6.03 -7.23
N GLU A 212 25.74 7.26 -7.71
CA GLU A 212 24.48 7.71 -8.29
C GLU A 212 24.09 6.78 -9.43
N THR A 213 22.94 6.12 -9.28
CA THR A 213 22.39 5.23 -10.29
C THR A 213 21.87 6.11 -11.42
N PRO A 214 22.35 5.95 -12.68
CA PRO A 214 21.90 6.78 -13.81
C PRO A 214 20.49 6.36 -14.22
N GLY A 215 19.49 6.81 -13.48
CA GLY A 215 18.09 6.73 -13.85
C GLY A 215 17.77 7.85 -14.84
N PHE A 216 17.38 7.48 -16.06
CA PHE A 216 16.75 8.32 -17.09
C PHE A 216 17.63 9.16 -18.04
N GLU A 217 18.86 9.57 -17.67
CA GLU A 217 19.71 10.37 -18.58
C GLU A 217 20.15 9.60 -19.86
N VAL A 218 20.38 8.29 -19.75
CA VAL A 218 20.75 7.44 -20.89
C VAL A 218 19.60 7.34 -21.90
N LEU A 219 18.34 7.40 -21.44
CA LEU A 219 17.16 7.31 -22.31
C LEU A 219 17.01 8.59 -23.13
N PHE A 220 17.18 9.77 -22.54
CA PHE A 220 17.13 11.04 -23.26
C PHE A 220 18.29 11.19 -24.25
N ALA A 221 19.49 10.74 -23.88
CA ALA A 221 20.65 10.74 -24.77
C ALA A 221 20.41 9.84 -26.01
N LEU A 222 19.84 8.64 -25.85
CA LEU A 222 19.54 7.75 -26.96
C LEU A 222 18.45 8.30 -27.88
N ILE A 223 17.38 8.89 -27.33
CA ILE A 223 16.33 9.52 -28.13
C ILE A 223 16.89 10.72 -28.91
N GLY A 224 17.71 11.56 -28.27
CA GLY A 224 18.37 12.70 -28.92
C GLY A 224 19.28 12.30 -30.07
N VAL A 225 20.10 11.26 -29.90
CA VAL A 225 20.98 10.73 -30.97
C VAL A 225 20.16 10.15 -32.12
N CYS A 226 19.08 9.41 -31.84
CA CYS A 226 18.20 8.88 -32.89
C CYS A 226 17.50 9.98 -33.69
N VAL A 227 17.03 11.04 -33.03
CA VAL A 227 16.41 12.20 -33.70
C VAL A 227 17.44 12.95 -34.55
N ALA A 228 18.65 13.19 -34.03
CA ALA A 228 19.72 13.84 -34.78
C ALA A 228 20.11 13.05 -36.03
N LEU A 229 20.32 11.73 -35.91
CA LEU A 229 20.64 10.87 -37.06
C LEU A 229 19.52 10.79 -38.09
N TYR A 230 18.26 10.85 -37.65
CA TYR A 230 17.10 10.89 -38.55
C TYR A 230 17.02 12.20 -39.32
N LEU A 231 17.26 13.34 -38.64
CA LEU A 231 17.28 14.66 -39.27
C LEU A 231 18.49 14.85 -40.20
N SER A 232 19.65 14.25 -39.88
CA SER A 232 20.84 14.28 -40.75
C SER A 232 20.76 13.39 -41.98
N ARG A 233 19.75 12.53 -42.08
CA ARG A 233 19.51 11.63 -43.23
C ARG A 233 18.43 12.14 -44.19
N ARG A 234 17.82 13.29 -43.90
CA ARG A 234 16.84 13.96 -44.75
C ARG A 234 17.48 15.13 -45.49
#